data_AF-A0A1M5XYJ6-F1
#
_entry.id   AF-A0A1M5XYJ6-F1
#
_cell.length_a   1.000
_cell.length_b   1.000
_cell.length_c   1.000
_cell.angle_alpha   90.00
_cell.angle_beta   90.00
_cell.angle_gamma   90.00
#
_symmetry.space_group_name_H-M   'P 1'
#
loop_
_entity.id
_entity.type
_entity.pdbx_description
1 polymer ?
#
loop_
_entity_poly.entity_id
_entity_poly.type
_entity_poly.pdbx_seq_one_letter_code
_entity_poly.pdbx_strand_id
1 'polypeptide(L)'
;MQFSLHLFGGLFFLLCTIALLFFYFVVPYVLVAGLNHFRKISKMKKAGDSLEGFRFKWQRHRRILFLIVIILIAFNSSLYLRQRSEWIGADNANLEAKEYFVAGQVVFFHRKLASVFFGHPDRFNILVPLNLLQRTIYNLGVSKLPEEDGEKGVWADLWFVYIYSKNNELPHNIFSDRELGYEQFKGINGEIVTDEDALLGKTPLLPKKNKYMDLVWFCLETMATKHFADPKIEEFHYLRNFAGEAQYYAYNAPRSYTKMYKNSRRFYAQMPELTARDEKLAVWLRDLPDKWQQSNKVTAFIQKKPKVDAMRQMGLIMTLVNVFDARIWARHFDCSDKYLGYLRDARREFVDGRGNSPPSWDQMQNKQTAKMFYEIAINSDIARFTNFITEKKCGDPLPGEEDMREFQGESISPRDARKMVLRNLFPYELRLMGMTDVLEEKYWTKTVHGYEWR
;
A
#
# COMPACT_ATOMS: atom_id res chain seq x y z
N MET A 1 5.09 20.32 -37.43
CA MET A 1 3.71 20.65 -37.02
C MET A 1 3.18 19.72 -35.93
N GLN A 2 3.52 18.42 -35.90
CA GLN A 2 3.10 17.48 -34.84
C GLN A 2 3.54 17.86 -33.41
N PHE A 3 4.75 18.42 -33.24
CA PHE A 3 5.25 18.87 -31.93
C PHE A 3 4.30 19.85 -31.21
N SER A 4 3.62 20.70 -31.97
CA SER A 4 2.69 21.69 -31.39
C SER A 4 1.45 21.03 -30.80
N LEU A 5 0.92 19.94 -31.41
CA LEU A 5 -0.35 19.33 -31.01
C LEU A 5 -0.29 18.70 -29.61
N HIS A 6 0.83 18.05 -29.27
CA HIS A 6 0.98 17.36 -27.98
C HIS A 6 1.15 18.34 -26.81
N LEU A 7 1.88 19.44 -27.03
CA LEU A 7 2.02 20.51 -26.05
C LEU A 7 0.66 21.13 -25.69
N PHE A 8 -0.25 21.26 -26.67
CA PHE A 8 -1.61 21.75 -26.39
C PHE A 8 -2.38 20.83 -25.43
N GLY A 9 -2.21 19.51 -25.52
CA GLY A 9 -2.85 18.56 -24.61
C GLY A 9 -2.41 18.75 -23.16
N GLY A 10 -1.10 18.87 -22.93
CA GLY A 10 -0.55 19.12 -21.59
C GLY A 10 -0.96 20.49 -21.02
N LEU A 11 -0.90 21.54 -21.84
CA LEU A 11 -1.33 22.89 -21.44
C LEU A 11 -2.84 22.98 -21.16
N PHE A 12 -3.67 22.27 -21.93
CA PHE A 12 -5.10 22.19 -21.66
C PHE A 12 -5.37 21.62 -20.26
N PHE A 13 -4.72 20.52 -19.90
CA PHE A 13 -4.91 19.92 -18.58
C PHE A 13 -4.29 20.74 -17.44
N LEU A 14 -3.22 21.48 -17.71
CA LEU A 14 -2.70 22.48 -16.77
C LEU A 14 -3.77 23.57 -16.49
N LEU A 15 -4.43 24.09 -17.52
CA LEU A 15 -5.51 25.06 -17.38
C LEU A 15 -6.70 24.49 -16.62
N CYS A 16 -7.11 23.24 -16.90
CA CYS A 16 -8.15 22.56 -16.12
C CYS A 16 -7.78 22.45 -14.63
N THR A 17 -6.52 22.14 -14.33
CA THR A 17 -6.01 22.07 -12.95
C THR A 17 -6.09 23.43 -12.27
N ILE A 18 -5.61 24.50 -12.93
CA ILE A 18 -5.68 25.87 -12.42
C ILE A 18 -7.14 26.28 -12.18
N ALA A 19 -8.06 25.95 -13.09
CA ALA A 19 -9.48 26.25 -12.95
C ALA A 19 -10.08 25.54 -11.72
N LEU A 20 -9.81 24.25 -11.53
CA LEU A 20 -10.28 23.50 -10.35
C LEU A 20 -9.73 24.08 -9.04
N LEU A 21 -8.44 24.39 -8.99
CA LEU A 21 -7.83 25.01 -7.82
C LEU A 21 -8.43 26.39 -7.55
N PHE A 22 -8.67 27.18 -8.59
CA PHE A 22 -9.36 28.46 -8.47
C PHE A 22 -10.73 28.27 -7.79
N PHE A 23 -11.52 27.27 -8.19
CA PHE A 23 -12.77 26.96 -7.50
C PHE A 23 -12.55 26.60 -6.02
N TYR A 24 -11.55 25.77 -5.69
CA TYR A 24 -11.26 25.41 -4.30
C TYR A 24 -10.79 26.58 -3.42
N PHE A 25 -10.13 27.59 -3.97
CA PHE A 25 -9.69 28.75 -3.18
C PHE A 25 -10.72 29.88 -3.17
N VAL A 26 -11.36 30.16 -4.30
CA VAL A 26 -12.27 31.29 -4.45
C VAL A 26 -13.62 31.03 -3.82
N VAL A 27 -14.19 29.83 -3.97
CA VAL A 27 -15.51 29.55 -3.39
C VAL A 27 -15.49 29.68 -1.86
N PRO A 28 -14.59 29.02 -1.12
CA PRO A 28 -14.51 29.20 0.33
C PRO A 28 -14.19 30.63 0.74
N TYR A 29 -13.31 31.32 0.00
CA TYR A 29 -12.99 32.72 0.28
C TYR A 29 -14.22 33.64 0.16
N VAL A 30 -14.98 33.51 -0.93
CA VAL A 30 -16.20 34.30 -1.17
C VAL A 30 -17.25 34.01 -0.10
N LEU A 31 -17.42 32.73 0.28
CA LEU A 31 -18.33 32.34 1.36
C LEU A 31 -17.92 32.97 2.71
N VAL A 32 -16.64 32.87 3.09
CA VAL A 32 -16.13 33.46 4.34
C VAL A 32 -16.25 34.99 4.32
N ALA A 33 -15.90 35.64 3.21
CA ALA A 33 -16.04 37.08 3.04
C ALA A 33 -17.51 37.52 3.16
N GLY A 34 -18.43 36.79 2.54
CA GLY A 34 -19.87 37.00 2.64
C GLY A 34 -20.38 36.84 4.06
N LEU A 35 -20.05 35.73 4.74
CA LEU A 35 -20.44 35.47 6.12
C LEU A 35 -19.92 36.55 7.07
N ASN A 36 -18.68 36.99 6.92
CA ASN A 36 -18.11 38.07 7.72
C ASN A 36 -18.82 39.41 7.47
N HIS A 37 -19.20 39.69 6.22
CA HIS A 37 -20.00 40.86 5.87
C HIS A 37 -21.37 40.82 6.53
N PHE A 38 -22.10 39.70 6.41
CA PHE A 38 -23.41 39.51 7.06
C PHE A 38 -23.34 39.61 8.58
N ARG A 39 -22.32 38.99 9.21
CA ARG A 39 -22.08 39.10 10.66
C ARG A 39 -21.86 40.56 11.08
N LYS A 40 -21.13 41.34 10.29
CA LYS A 40 -20.90 42.76 10.59
C LYS A 40 -22.18 43.59 10.46
N ILE A 41 -22.98 43.36 9.42
CA ILE A 41 -24.31 44.00 9.27
C ILE A 41 -25.20 43.66 10.47
N SER A 42 -25.25 42.38 10.87
CA SER A 42 -26.05 41.93 12.01
C SER A 42 -25.62 42.60 13.32
N LYS A 43 -24.31 42.75 13.56
CA LYS A 43 -23.79 43.46 14.73
C LYS A 43 -24.17 44.94 14.74
N MET A 44 -24.03 45.64 13.61
CA MET A 44 -24.42 47.06 13.51
C MET A 44 -25.92 47.25 13.74
N LYS A 45 -26.77 46.40 13.14
CA LYS A 45 -28.22 46.43 13.38
C LYS A 45 -28.57 46.23 14.85
N LYS A 46 -27.87 45.35 15.57
CA LYS A 46 -28.07 45.11 17.01
C LYS A 46 -27.59 46.27 17.88
N ALA A 47 -26.58 47.02 17.44
CA ALA A 47 -26.06 48.18 18.16
C ALA A 47 -26.89 49.46 17.95
N GLY A 48 -27.86 49.45 17.03
CA GLY A 48 -28.61 50.64 16.64
C GLY A 48 -27.83 51.58 15.70
N ASP A 49 -26.67 51.15 15.19
CA ASP A 49 -25.85 51.93 14.27
C ASP A 49 -26.53 52.04 12.88
N SER A 50 -26.47 53.23 12.27
CA SER A 50 -26.92 53.43 10.90
C SER A 50 -26.10 52.57 9.92
N LEU A 51 -26.79 51.96 8.95
CA LEU A 51 -26.15 51.23 7.84
C LEU A 51 -25.69 52.16 6.71
N GLU A 52 -26.02 53.45 6.78
CA GLU A 52 -25.63 54.43 5.77
C GLU A 52 -24.10 54.56 5.72
N GLY A 53 -23.52 54.21 4.58
CA GLY A 53 -22.07 54.21 4.36
C GLY A 53 -21.39 52.85 4.51
N PHE A 54 -22.08 51.81 4.99
CA PHE A 54 -21.51 50.46 5.05
C PHE A 54 -21.45 49.82 3.65
N ARG A 55 -20.34 50.03 2.93
CA ARG A 55 -20.08 49.42 1.62
C ARG A 55 -19.27 48.13 1.76
N PHE A 56 -19.69 47.06 1.09
CA PHE A 56 -18.83 45.89 0.87
C PHE A 56 -17.56 46.38 0.17
N LYS A 57 -16.38 46.10 0.74
CA LYS A 57 -15.09 46.55 0.20
C LYS A 57 -14.71 45.73 -1.04
N TRP A 58 -15.54 45.76 -2.07
CA TRP A 58 -15.42 44.97 -3.30
C TRP A 58 -14.05 45.10 -3.95
N GLN A 59 -13.49 46.32 -4.00
CA GLN A 59 -12.16 46.55 -4.56
C GLN A 59 -11.05 45.76 -3.84
N ARG A 60 -11.13 45.62 -2.50
CA ARG A 60 -10.17 44.82 -1.73
C ARG A 60 -10.29 43.35 -2.07
N HIS A 61 -11.52 42.83 -2.12
CA HIS A 61 -11.77 41.43 -2.48
C HIS A 61 -11.34 41.13 -3.92
N ARG A 62 -11.62 42.03 -4.88
CA ARG A 62 -11.16 41.93 -6.27
C ARG A 62 -9.65 41.84 -6.37
N ARG A 63 -8.90 42.68 -5.63
CA ARG A 63 -7.43 42.62 -5.59
C ARG A 63 -6.92 41.29 -5.03
N ILE A 64 -7.55 40.78 -3.97
CA ILE A 64 -7.17 39.49 -3.36
C ILE A 64 -7.46 38.33 -4.33
N LEU A 65 -8.64 38.30 -4.96
CA LEU A 65 -8.99 37.27 -5.95
C LEU A 65 -8.03 37.29 -7.15
N PHE A 66 -7.70 38.48 -7.65
CA PHE A 66 -6.72 38.63 -8.73
C PHE A 66 -5.33 38.12 -8.33
N LEU A 67 -4.89 38.43 -7.11
CA LEU A 67 -3.63 37.93 -6.58
C LEU A 67 -3.62 36.40 -6.46
N ILE A 68 -4.71 35.78 -5.99
CA ILE A 68 -4.87 34.33 -5.92
C ILE A 68 -4.72 33.71 -7.32
N VAL A 69 -5.36 34.28 -8.34
CA VAL A 69 -5.24 33.80 -9.74
C VAL A 69 -3.80 33.85 -10.23
N ILE A 70 -3.11 34.97 -10.03
CA ILE A 70 -1.70 35.12 -10.43
C ILE A 70 -0.83 34.07 -9.74
N ILE A 71 -1.00 33.89 -8.43
CA ILE A 71 -0.23 32.90 -7.65
C ILE A 71 -0.50 31.49 -8.17
N LEU A 72 -1.78 31.14 -8.42
CA LEU A 72 -2.14 29.82 -8.95
C LEU A 72 -1.52 29.58 -10.33
N ILE A 73 -1.58 30.56 -11.24
CA ILE A 73 -0.97 30.43 -12.57
C ILE A 73 0.55 30.29 -12.45
N ALA A 74 1.22 31.19 -11.74
CA ALA A 74 2.66 31.19 -11.62
C ALA A 74 3.19 29.89 -10.97
N PHE A 75 2.54 29.44 -9.89
CA PHE A 75 2.92 28.22 -9.19
C PHE A 75 2.72 26.97 -10.04
N ASN A 76 1.55 26.82 -10.67
CA ASN A 76 1.27 25.64 -11.50
C ASN A 76 2.12 25.61 -12.77
N SER A 77 2.36 26.76 -13.41
CA SER A 77 3.26 26.85 -14.57
C SER A 77 4.69 26.51 -14.18
N SER A 78 5.18 26.96 -13.01
CA SER A 78 6.50 26.59 -12.51
C SER A 78 6.63 25.08 -12.26
N LEU A 79 5.62 24.46 -11.62
CA LEU A 79 5.58 23.01 -11.44
C LEU A 79 5.58 22.27 -12.78
N TYR A 80 4.74 22.70 -13.74
CA TYR A 80 4.67 22.10 -15.07
C TYR A 80 6.00 22.20 -15.81
N LEU A 81 6.62 23.39 -15.85
CA LEU A 81 7.90 23.59 -16.53
C LEU A 81 9.02 22.77 -15.90
N ARG A 82 9.04 22.65 -14.58
CA ARG A 82 9.99 21.78 -13.88
C ARG A 82 9.78 20.30 -14.22
N GLN A 83 8.54 19.81 -14.20
CA GLN A 83 8.25 18.43 -14.57
C GLN A 83 8.57 18.18 -16.05
N ARG A 84 8.27 19.16 -16.92
CA ARG A 84 8.57 19.08 -18.34
C ARG A 84 10.07 19.02 -18.61
N SER A 85 10.88 19.86 -17.96
CA SER A 85 12.33 19.80 -18.11
C SER A 85 12.94 18.51 -17.55
N GLU A 86 12.28 17.89 -16.57
CA GLU A 86 12.71 16.62 -15.99
C GLU A 86 12.38 15.41 -16.88
N TRP A 87 11.22 15.42 -17.55
CA TRP A 87 10.65 14.24 -18.24
C TRP A 87 10.52 14.37 -19.75
N ILE A 88 10.83 15.51 -20.35
CA ILE A 88 10.79 15.74 -21.79
C ILE A 88 12.15 16.26 -22.25
N GLY A 89 13.04 15.31 -22.60
CA GLY A 89 14.35 15.54 -23.21
C GLY A 89 14.39 15.11 -24.68
N ALA A 90 15.50 15.39 -25.36
CA ALA A 90 15.70 15.06 -26.78
C ALA A 90 15.64 13.54 -27.05
N ASP A 91 16.06 12.73 -26.08
CA ASP A 91 16.19 11.27 -26.22
C ASP A 91 15.02 10.50 -25.57
N ASN A 92 13.96 11.19 -25.12
CA ASN A 92 12.89 10.53 -24.38
C ASN A 92 11.90 9.85 -25.33
N ALA A 93 11.64 8.57 -25.06
CA ALA A 93 10.57 7.83 -25.72
C ALA A 93 9.18 8.40 -25.39
N ASN A 94 8.22 8.12 -26.28
CA ASN A 94 6.79 8.39 -26.06
C ASN A 94 6.46 9.85 -25.70
N LEU A 95 7.07 10.84 -26.37
CA LEU A 95 6.91 12.27 -26.08
C LEU A 95 5.44 12.72 -25.94
N GLU A 96 4.54 12.22 -26.79
CA GLU A 96 3.10 12.53 -26.70
C GLU A 96 2.51 12.08 -25.36
N ALA A 97 2.81 10.85 -24.93
CA ALA A 97 2.35 10.31 -23.66
C ALA A 97 2.95 11.11 -22.47
N LYS A 98 4.23 11.50 -22.57
CA LYS A 98 4.94 12.24 -21.51
C LYS A 98 4.35 13.63 -21.25
N GLU A 99 3.78 14.33 -22.24
CA GLU A 99 3.10 15.60 -21.98
C GLU A 99 1.87 15.40 -21.04
N TYR A 100 1.15 14.28 -21.17
CA TYR A 100 0.09 13.91 -20.22
C TYR A 100 0.67 13.52 -18.86
N PHE A 101 1.79 12.80 -18.81
CA PHE A 101 2.47 12.49 -17.56
C PHE A 101 2.84 13.76 -16.79
N VAL A 102 3.48 14.73 -17.46
CA VAL A 102 3.87 16.03 -16.89
C VAL A 102 2.66 16.78 -16.35
N ALA A 103 1.57 16.88 -17.11
CA ALA A 103 0.32 17.49 -16.64
C ALA A 103 -0.26 16.74 -15.42
N GLY A 104 -0.22 15.41 -15.46
CA GLY A 104 -0.67 14.53 -14.38
C GLY A 104 0.14 14.70 -13.09
N GLN A 105 1.44 14.96 -13.16
CA GLN A 105 2.28 15.25 -12.00
C GLN A 105 1.85 16.53 -11.27
N VAL A 106 1.37 17.54 -11.99
CA VAL A 106 0.84 18.78 -11.38
C VAL A 106 -0.43 18.47 -10.59
N VAL A 107 -1.37 17.72 -11.17
CA VAL A 107 -2.60 17.31 -10.47
C VAL A 107 -2.27 16.45 -9.24
N PHE A 108 -1.37 15.48 -9.41
CA PHE A 108 -0.92 14.60 -8.34
C PHE A 108 -0.29 15.38 -7.18
N PHE A 109 0.53 16.39 -7.46
CA PHE A 109 1.12 17.25 -6.43
C PHE A 109 0.05 17.87 -5.53
N HIS A 110 -1.02 18.42 -6.12
CA HIS A 110 -2.12 19.03 -5.35
C HIS A 110 -2.93 18.00 -4.58
N ARG A 111 -3.18 16.81 -5.15
CA ARG A 111 -3.84 15.71 -4.44
C ARG A 111 -3.01 15.26 -3.24
N LYS A 112 -1.71 15.11 -3.41
CA LYS A 112 -0.77 14.80 -2.32
C LYS A 112 -0.77 15.90 -1.26
N LEU A 113 -0.70 17.17 -1.65
CA LEU A 113 -0.73 18.30 -0.72
C LEU A 113 -2.04 18.33 0.08
N ALA A 114 -3.17 18.11 -0.58
CA ALA A 114 -4.46 18.02 0.08
C ALA A 114 -4.52 16.84 1.06
N SER A 115 -3.96 15.67 0.74
CA SER A 115 -3.86 14.55 1.69
C SER A 115 -3.04 14.90 2.95
N VAL A 116 -2.04 15.78 2.84
CA VAL A 116 -1.28 16.21 4.02
C VAL A 116 -2.13 17.13 4.92
N PHE A 117 -2.90 18.04 4.34
CA PHE A 117 -3.72 18.99 5.11
C PHE A 117 -5.01 18.38 5.66
N PHE A 118 -5.61 17.45 4.94
CA PHE A 118 -6.92 16.88 5.27
C PHE A 118 -6.83 15.45 5.84
N GLY A 119 -5.63 14.86 5.89
CA GLY A 119 -5.43 13.49 6.34
C GLY A 119 -5.81 12.47 5.26
N HIS A 120 -6.71 11.53 5.58
CA HIS A 120 -6.98 10.41 4.67
C HIS A 120 -7.53 10.88 3.30
N PRO A 121 -6.96 10.41 2.16
CA PRO A 121 -7.28 10.93 0.81
C PRO A 121 -8.75 10.86 0.41
N ASP A 122 -9.50 9.89 0.96
CA ASP A 122 -10.90 9.70 0.62
C ASP A 122 -11.87 10.38 1.59
N ARG A 123 -11.39 10.98 2.68
CA ARG A 123 -12.27 11.54 3.71
C ARG A 123 -13.09 12.72 3.21
N PHE A 124 -12.61 13.41 2.18
CA PHE A 124 -13.24 14.61 1.66
C PHE A 124 -13.65 14.45 0.20
N ASN A 125 -14.96 14.55 -0.03
CA ASN A 125 -15.56 14.63 -1.37
C ASN A 125 -14.99 15.80 -2.21
N ILE A 126 -14.30 16.75 -1.57
CA ILE A 126 -13.60 17.84 -2.25
C ILE A 126 -12.57 17.34 -3.25
N LEU A 127 -11.98 16.14 -3.08
CA LEU A 127 -10.97 15.60 -3.99
C LEU A 127 -11.53 14.88 -5.22
N VAL A 128 -12.85 14.64 -5.28
CA VAL A 128 -13.49 13.94 -6.40
C VAL A 128 -13.18 14.58 -7.76
N PRO A 129 -13.28 15.91 -7.96
CA PRO A 129 -12.93 16.54 -9.24
C PRO A 129 -11.45 16.34 -9.64
N LEU A 130 -10.51 16.46 -8.69
CA LEU A 130 -9.08 16.20 -8.98
C LEU A 130 -8.81 14.73 -9.29
N ASN A 131 -9.48 13.81 -8.59
CA ASN A 131 -9.38 12.38 -8.86
C ASN A 131 -9.92 12.04 -10.26
N LEU A 132 -11.03 12.67 -10.67
CA LEU A 132 -11.58 12.50 -12.02
C LEU A 132 -10.62 13.04 -13.08
N LEU A 133 -10.10 14.25 -12.88
CA LEU A 133 -9.13 14.88 -13.78
C LEU A 133 -7.87 14.01 -13.93
N GLN A 134 -7.32 13.49 -12.82
CA GLN A 134 -6.17 12.58 -12.86
C GLN A 134 -6.46 11.31 -13.67
N ARG A 135 -7.63 10.69 -13.47
CA ARG A 135 -8.03 9.49 -14.22
C ARG A 135 -8.18 9.76 -15.71
N THR A 136 -8.75 10.91 -16.08
CA THR A 136 -8.86 11.33 -17.48
C THR A 136 -7.48 11.52 -18.11
N ILE A 137 -6.57 12.23 -17.43
CA ILE A 137 -5.19 12.43 -17.90
C ILE A 137 -4.48 11.08 -18.04
N TYR A 138 -4.63 10.18 -17.07
CA TYR A 138 -4.07 8.84 -17.12
C TYR A 138 -4.57 8.05 -18.31
N ASN A 139 -5.88 7.90 -18.47
CA ASN A 139 -6.46 7.11 -19.56
C ASN A 139 -6.02 7.63 -20.93
N LEU A 140 -5.97 8.95 -21.12
CA LEU A 140 -5.49 9.54 -22.37
C LEU A 140 -3.99 9.31 -22.55
N GLY A 141 -3.18 9.55 -21.52
CA GLY A 141 -1.73 9.38 -21.61
C GLY A 141 -1.32 7.92 -21.87
N VAL A 142 -1.90 6.95 -21.15
CA VAL A 142 -1.57 5.53 -21.34
C VAL A 142 -2.09 4.96 -22.65
N SER A 143 -3.14 5.56 -23.24
CA SER A 143 -3.59 5.19 -24.59
C SER A 143 -2.55 5.49 -25.68
N LYS A 144 -1.56 6.35 -25.36
CA LYS A 144 -0.46 6.74 -26.23
C LYS A 144 0.83 5.96 -25.97
N LEU A 145 0.86 5.13 -24.93
CA LEU A 145 1.98 4.24 -24.64
C LEU A 145 1.78 2.88 -25.33
N PRO A 146 2.86 2.24 -25.85
CA PRO A 146 2.80 0.86 -26.33
C PRO A 146 2.15 -0.09 -25.31
N GLU A 147 1.48 -1.14 -25.78
CA GLU A 147 0.81 -2.12 -24.90
C GLU A 147 1.78 -2.74 -23.88
N GLU A 148 2.99 -3.05 -24.34
CA GLU A 148 4.06 -3.70 -23.57
C GLU A 148 4.94 -2.73 -22.76
N ASP A 149 4.50 -1.47 -22.57
CA ASP A 149 5.27 -0.47 -21.84
C ASP A 149 4.96 -0.47 -20.33
N GLY A 150 6.00 -0.73 -19.53
CA GLY A 150 5.96 -0.77 -18.06
C GLY A 150 5.63 0.58 -17.41
N GLU A 151 5.79 1.69 -18.14
CA GLU A 151 5.45 3.03 -17.64
C GLU A 151 3.99 3.15 -17.19
N LYS A 152 3.07 2.39 -17.81
CA LYS A 152 1.64 2.39 -17.41
C LYS A 152 1.46 2.01 -15.95
N GLY A 153 2.18 0.98 -15.50
CA GLY A 153 2.17 0.51 -14.11
C GLY A 153 2.73 1.56 -13.16
N VAL A 154 3.85 2.18 -13.52
CA VAL A 154 4.44 3.27 -12.71
C VAL A 154 3.49 4.45 -12.57
N TRP A 155 2.85 4.89 -13.65
CA TRP A 155 1.96 6.04 -13.61
C TRP A 155 0.75 5.75 -12.73
N ALA A 156 0.23 4.52 -12.80
CA ALA A 156 -0.85 4.06 -11.96
C ALA A 156 -0.45 4.01 -10.48
N ASP A 157 0.74 3.47 -10.15
CA ASP A 157 1.27 3.46 -8.78
C ASP A 157 1.36 4.90 -8.25
N LEU A 158 2.14 5.73 -8.95
CA LEU A 158 2.42 7.11 -8.53
C LEU A 158 1.14 7.88 -8.25
N TRP A 159 0.14 7.78 -9.13
CA TRP A 159 -1.04 8.63 -9.06
C TRP A 159 -2.19 8.05 -8.24
N PHE A 160 -2.30 6.73 -8.11
CA PHE A 160 -3.47 6.12 -7.48
C PHE A 160 -3.15 5.24 -6.28
N VAL A 161 -1.97 4.62 -6.21
CA VAL A 161 -1.61 3.71 -5.11
C VAL A 161 -0.73 4.42 -4.07
N TYR A 162 0.30 5.14 -4.52
CA TYR A 162 1.33 5.74 -3.68
C TYR A 162 0.79 6.63 -2.54
N ILE A 163 -0.33 7.33 -2.77
CA ILE A 163 -0.92 8.21 -1.74
C ILE A 163 -1.34 7.40 -0.50
N TYR A 164 -1.78 6.16 -0.69
CA TYR A 164 -2.20 5.26 0.40
C TYR A 164 -1.06 4.35 0.86
N SER A 165 -0.29 3.77 -0.07
CA SER A 165 0.75 2.79 0.25
C SER A 165 1.88 3.36 1.10
N LYS A 166 2.25 4.63 0.89
CA LYS A 166 3.30 5.32 1.68
C LYS A 166 3.03 5.33 3.19
N ASN A 167 1.75 5.29 3.59
CA ASN A 167 1.29 5.33 4.98
C ASN A 167 0.71 3.97 5.42
N ASN A 168 0.74 2.95 4.55
CA ASN A 168 0.06 1.67 4.77
C ASN A 168 -1.44 1.82 5.11
N GLU A 169 -2.11 2.78 4.47
CA GLU A 169 -3.55 3.03 4.65
C GLU A 169 -4.34 2.37 3.53
N LEU A 170 -5.58 1.94 3.79
CA LEU A 170 -6.50 1.45 2.74
C LEU A 170 -7.53 2.52 2.42
N PRO A 171 -7.88 2.75 1.15
CA PRO A 171 -8.97 3.64 0.76
C PRO A 171 -10.25 3.41 1.59
N HIS A 172 -10.90 4.47 2.07
CA HIS A 172 -12.04 4.36 3.01
C HIS A 172 -13.21 3.58 2.40
N ASN A 173 -13.40 3.70 1.09
CA ASN A 173 -14.49 3.08 0.37
C ASN A 173 -14.27 1.58 0.10
N ILE A 174 -13.13 0.99 0.50
CA ILE A 174 -12.90 -0.47 0.37
C ILE A 174 -13.75 -1.27 1.36
N PHE A 175 -14.11 -0.64 2.48
CA PHE A 175 -14.84 -1.25 3.59
C PHE A 175 -16.19 -0.59 3.85
N SER A 176 -16.78 0.15 2.91
CA SER A 176 -18.06 0.82 3.17
C SER A 176 -19.04 -0.21 3.77
N ASP A 177 -19.43 0.01 5.03
CA ASP A 177 -19.93 -1.00 5.97
C ASP A 177 -21.21 -1.75 5.50
N ARG A 178 -21.79 -1.35 4.37
CA ARG A 178 -22.90 -2.04 3.71
C ARG A 178 -22.50 -3.30 2.95
N GLU A 179 -21.22 -3.46 2.58
CA GLU A 179 -20.67 -4.68 1.95
C GLU A 179 -19.89 -5.57 2.94
N LEU A 180 -19.73 -5.12 4.19
CA LEU A 180 -19.27 -5.97 5.31
C LEU A 180 -20.38 -6.86 5.86
N GLY A 181 -21.54 -6.91 5.19
CA GLY A 181 -22.37 -8.09 5.26
C GLY A 181 -21.48 -9.29 4.96
N TYR A 182 -21.63 -10.36 5.73
CA TYR A 182 -20.99 -11.65 5.51
C TYR A 182 -21.44 -12.21 4.15
N GLU A 183 -21.02 -11.58 3.05
CA GLU A 183 -21.17 -12.15 1.72
C GLU A 183 -20.47 -13.49 1.81
N GLN A 184 -21.30 -14.51 1.72
CA GLN A 184 -20.87 -15.90 1.76
C GLN A 184 -19.76 -16.07 0.73
N PHE A 185 -18.75 -16.84 1.10
CA PHE A 185 -17.68 -17.14 0.16
C PHE A 185 -18.27 -17.86 -1.05
N LYS A 186 -17.64 -17.68 -2.20
CA LYS A 186 -17.93 -18.50 -3.37
C LYS A 186 -16.81 -19.49 -3.57
N GLY A 187 -17.14 -20.75 -3.75
CA GLY A 187 -16.20 -21.74 -4.23
C GLY A 187 -15.82 -21.46 -5.69
N ILE A 188 -14.74 -22.09 -6.15
CA ILE A 188 -14.29 -21.99 -7.55
C ILE A 188 -15.36 -22.43 -8.57
N ASN A 189 -16.35 -23.24 -8.18
CA ASN A 189 -17.46 -23.64 -9.04
C ASN A 189 -18.68 -22.71 -8.93
N GLY A 190 -18.55 -21.60 -8.18
CA GLY A 190 -19.60 -20.60 -7.97
C GLY A 190 -20.60 -20.96 -6.87
N GLU A 191 -20.43 -22.11 -6.20
CA GLU A 191 -21.22 -22.53 -5.06
C GLU A 191 -21.02 -21.59 -3.86
N ILE A 192 -22.06 -21.44 -3.06
CA ILE A 192 -22.00 -20.67 -1.83
C ILE A 192 -21.35 -21.53 -0.74
N VAL A 193 -20.31 -21.00 -0.09
CA VAL A 193 -19.56 -21.66 0.98
C VAL A 193 -19.76 -20.88 2.28
N THR A 194 -20.18 -21.60 3.33
CA THR A 194 -20.33 -21.02 4.67
C THR A 194 -18.96 -20.70 5.28
N ASP A 195 -18.89 -19.76 6.22
CA ASP A 195 -17.64 -19.46 6.92
C ASP A 195 -17.07 -20.70 7.64
N GLU A 196 -17.94 -21.58 8.16
CA GLU A 196 -17.54 -22.84 8.80
C GLU A 196 -16.93 -23.81 7.79
N ASP A 197 -17.58 -24.02 6.63
CA ASP A 197 -17.04 -24.90 5.59
C ASP A 197 -15.76 -24.35 4.97
N ALA A 198 -15.66 -23.03 4.83
CA ALA A 198 -14.44 -22.34 4.41
C ALA A 198 -13.34 -22.50 5.47
N LEU A 199 -13.64 -22.41 6.77
CA LEU A 199 -12.65 -22.68 7.82
C LEU A 199 -12.19 -24.15 7.87
N LEU A 200 -13.00 -25.07 7.35
CA LEU A 200 -12.63 -26.49 7.23
C LEU A 200 -11.80 -26.78 5.98
N GLY A 201 -11.59 -25.81 5.08
CA GLY A 201 -10.76 -25.97 3.90
C GLY A 201 -11.29 -27.01 2.91
N LYS A 202 -12.63 -27.22 2.88
CA LYS A 202 -13.25 -28.26 2.04
C LYS A 202 -13.25 -27.90 0.56
N THR A 203 -13.28 -26.60 0.25
CA THR A 203 -13.48 -26.09 -1.12
C THR A 203 -12.55 -24.89 -1.36
N PRO A 204 -11.80 -24.85 -2.47
CA PRO A 204 -11.06 -23.67 -2.88
C PRO A 204 -11.99 -22.47 -3.10
N LEU A 205 -11.56 -21.28 -2.69
CA LEU A 205 -12.39 -20.07 -2.69
C LEU A 205 -12.03 -19.13 -3.85
N LEU A 206 -13.03 -18.39 -4.32
CA LEU A 206 -12.84 -17.26 -5.23
C LEU A 206 -12.56 -15.97 -4.45
N PRO A 207 -11.66 -15.11 -4.94
CA PRO A 207 -11.41 -13.81 -4.33
C PRO A 207 -12.63 -12.90 -4.47
N LYS A 208 -12.96 -12.14 -3.40
CA LYS A 208 -13.97 -11.07 -3.53
C LYS A 208 -13.37 -9.93 -4.36
N LYS A 209 -14.19 -9.33 -5.22
CA LYS A 209 -13.74 -8.23 -6.10
C LYS A 209 -13.18 -7.07 -5.27
N ASN A 210 -11.97 -6.63 -5.59
CA ASN A 210 -11.36 -5.48 -4.94
C ASN A 210 -10.59 -4.64 -5.96
N LYS A 211 -11.30 -3.70 -6.60
CA LYS A 211 -10.75 -2.84 -7.66
C LYS A 211 -9.45 -2.14 -7.28
N TYR A 212 -9.27 -1.81 -6.00
CA TYR A 212 -8.08 -1.11 -5.55
C TYR A 212 -6.90 -2.08 -5.38
N MET A 213 -7.06 -3.24 -4.74
CA MET A 213 -5.98 -4.23 -4.71
C MET A 213 -5.66 -4.81 -6.09
N ASP A 214 -6.65 -4.92 -6.97
CA ASP A 214 -6.42 -5.31 -8.37
C ASP A 214 -5.59 -4.26 -9.11
N LEU A 215 -5.77 -2.97 -8.78
CA LEU A 215 -4.92 -1.90 -9.28
C LEU A 215 -3.49 -1.99 -8.74
N VAL A 216 -3.30 -2.27 -7.44
CA VAL A 216 -1.97 -2.50 -6.85
C VAL A 216 -1.28 -3.68 -7.54
N TRP A 217 -1.99 -4.80 -7.72
CA TRP A 217 -1.46 -5.96 -8.42
C TRP A 217 -1.09 -5.63 -9.87
N PHE A 218 -1.95 -4.90 -10.59
CA PHE A 218 -1.66 -4.43 -11.95
C PHE A 218 -0.38 -3.61 -12.01
N CYS A 219 -0.15 -2.70 -11.06
CA CYS A 219 1.06 -1.88 -11.01
C CYS A 219 2.30 -2.75 -10.80
N LEU A 220 2.27 -3.65 -9.81
CA LEU A 220 3.36 -4.59 -9.52
C LEU A 220 3.68 -5.49 -10.72
N GLU A 221 2.68 -6.14 -11.31
CA GLU A 221 2.88 -7.06 -12.44
C GLU A 221 3.41 -6.31 -13.67
N THR A 222 2.84 -5.14 -13.98
CA THR A 222 3.28 -4.31 -15.11
C THR A 222 4.72 -3.86 -14.93
N MET A 223 5.09 -3.35 -13.75
CA MET A 223 6.45 -2.91 -13.47
C MET A 223 7.48 -4.06 -13.48
N ALA A 224 7.09 -5.26 -13.05
CA ALA A 224 8.00 -6.39 -12.97
C ALA A 224 8.23 -7.09 -14.31
N THR A 225 7.26 -7.04 -15.23
CA THR A 225 7.23 -7.90 -16.43
C THR A 225 7.33 -7.16 -17.76
N LYS A 226 7.04 -5.86 -17.80
CA LYS A 226 6.98 -5.08 -19.04
C LYS A 226 8.26 -4.25 -19.24
N HIS A 227 8.54 -3.91 -20.49
CA HIS A 227 9.73 -3.15 -20.87
C HIS A 227 9.53 -1.65 -20.60
N PHE A 228 10.57 -0.95 -20.14
CA PHE A 228 10.53 0.50 -19.95
C PHE A 228 11.20 1.23 -21.11
N ALA A 229 10.43 2.03 -21.85
CA ALA A 229 10.99 2.84 -22.93
C ALA A 229 11.87 4.00 -22.40
N ASP A 230 11.60 4.49 -21.19
CA ASP A 230 12.38 5.50 -20.48
C ASP A 230 13.14 4.87 -19.29
N PRO A 231 14.46 4.64 -19.39
CA PRO A 231 15.26 4.09 -18.31
C PRO A 231 15.22 4.93 -17.03
N LYS A 232 14.97 6.25 -17.14
CA LYS A 232 14.85 7.11 -15.96
C LYS A 232 13.60 6.77 -15.18
N ILE A 233 12.48 6.44 -15.83
CA ILE A 233 11.29 6.00 -15.10
C ILE A 233 11.55 4.67 -14.40
N GLU A 234 12.22 3.74 -15.08
CA GLU A 234 12.62 2.47 -14.48
C GLU A 234 13.48 2.67 -13.22
N GLU A 235 14.56 3.44 -13.33
CA GLU A 235 15.51 3.68 -12.23
C GLU A 235 14.92 4.49 -11.07
N PHE A 236 14.10 5.50 -11.35
CA PHE A 236 13.64 6.45 -10.32
C PHE A 236 12.30 6.08 -9.70
N HIS A 237 11.46 5.34 -10.42
CA HIS A 237 10.12 5.00 -9.94
C HIS A 237 9.94 3.52 -9.72
N TYR A 238 10.20 2.66 -10.71
CA TYR A 238 10.05 1.21 -10.51
C TYR A 238 11.02 0.72 -9.43
N LEU A 239 12.33 0.80 -9.68
CA LEU A 239 13.31 0.17 -8.79
C LEU A 239 13.31 0.74 -7.37
N ARG A 240 12.82 1.97 -7.16
CA ARG A 240 12.76 2.61 -5.84
C ARG A 240 11.44 2.40 -5.10
N ASN A 241 10.31 2.34 -5.80
CA ASN A 241 9.00 2.26 -5.16
C ASN A 241 8.48 0.83 -5.04
N PHE A 242 8.90 -0.08 -5.92
CA PHE A 242 8.36 -1.44 -6.00
C PHE A 242 8.36 -2.17 -4.65
N ALA A 243 9.45 -2.05 -3.87
CA ALA A 243 9.56 -2.68 -2.56
C ALA A 243 8.46 -2.21 -1.58
N GLY A 244 8.17 -0.92 -1.57
CA GLY A 244 7.13 -0.36 -0.70
C GLY A 244 5.73 -0.76 -1.13
N GLU A 245 5.47 -0.80 -2.44
CA GLU A 245 4.18 -1.23 -2.98
C GLU A 245 3.95 -2.74 -2.77
N ALA A 246 4.97 -3.55 -2.98
CA ALA A 246 4.91 -4.99 -2.77
C ALA A 246 4.67 -5.33 -1.28
N GLN A 247 5.37 -4.65 -0.37
CA GLN A 247 5.13 -4.77 1.07
C GLN A 247 3.70 -4.36 1.45
N TYR A 248 3.19 -3.29 0.82
CA TYR A 248 1.80 -2.86 1.00
C TYR A 248 0.79 -3.90 0.51
N TYR A 249 1.01 -4.51 -0.66
CA TYR A 249 0.17 -5.60 -1.19
C TYR A 249 0.19 -6.81 -0.25
N ALA A 250 1.36 -7.32 0.11
CA ALA A 250 1.51 -8.49 0.97
C ALA A 250 0.83 -8.31 2.34
N TYR A 251 0.82 -7.08 2.87
CA TYR A 251 0.15 -6.75 4.12
C TYR A 251 -1.37 -6.66 3.98
N ASN A 252 -1.88 -6.04 2.92
CA ASN A 252 -3.30 -5.69 2.81
C ASN A 252 -4.15 -6.64 1.96
N ALA A 253 -3.55 -7.45 1.08
CA ALA A 253 -4.26 -8.34 0.18
C ALA A 253 -5.15 -9.35 0.93
N PRO A 254 -4.70 -10.04 2.01
CA PRO A 254 -5.54 -10.97 2.76
C PRO A 254 -6.85 -10.35 3.25
N ARG A 255 -6.76 -9.19 3.90
CA ARG A 255 -7.93 -8.46 4.40
C ARG A 255 -8.83 -7.96 3.26
N SER A 256 -8.22 -7.51 2.17
CA SER A 256 -8.90 -6.83 1.08
C SER A 256 -9.70 -7.76 0.19
N TYR A 257 -9.18 -8.96 -0.11
CA TYR A 257 -9.85 -9.96 -0.95
C TYR A 257 -10.82 -10.87 -0.17
N THR A 258 -10.68 -10.96 1.14
CA THR A 258 -11.63 -11.71 2.00
C THR A 258 -12.73 -10.83 2.57
N LYS A 259 -12.49 -9.50 2.65
CA LYS A 259 -13.33 -8.53 3.37
C LYS A 259 -13.47 -8.85 4.87
N MET A 260 -12.54 -9.61 5.43
CA MET A 260 -12.54 -10.01 6.85
C MET A 260 -11.34 -9.43 7.59
N TYR A 261 -11.52 -9.15 8.87
CA TYR A 261 -10.41 -8.77 9.75
C TYR A 261 -9.78 -10.01 10.37
N LYS A 262 -10.59 -10.79 11.10
CA LYS A 262 -10.18 -12.06 11.72
C LYS A 262 -10.12 -13.16 10.67
N ASN A 263 -9.17 -14.09 10.81
CA ASN A 263 -9.00 -15.26 9.94
C ASN A 263 -8.80 -14.96 8.44
N SER A 264 -8.61 -13.69 8.05
CA SER A 264 -8.48 -13.29 6.64
C SER A 264 -7.35 -14.03 5.91
N ARG A 265 -6.22 -14.28 6.58
CA ARG A 265 -5.12 -15.07 6.01
C ARG A 265 -5.53 -16.52 5.70
N ARG A 266 -6.29 -17.17 6.58
CA ARG A 266 -6.77 -18.55 6.36
C ARG A 266 -7.66 -18.68 5.14
N PHE A 267 -8.60 -17.75 4.96
CA PHE A 267 -9.46 -17.75 3.78
C PHE A 267 -8.68 -17.38 2.52
N TYR A 268 -7.75 -16.44 2.64
CA TYR A 268 -6.86 -16.04 1.54
C TYR A 268 -5.97 -17.21 1.06
N ALA A 269 -5.44 -18.01 1.99
CA ALA A 269 -4.63 -19.19 1.70
C ALA A 269 -5.37 -20.25 0.87
N GLN A 270 -6.70 -20.22 0.85
CA GLN A 270 -7.55 -21.12 0.08
C GLN A 270 -7.93 -20.57 -1.31
N MET A 271 -7.34 -19.44 -1.74
CA MET A 271 -7.60 -18.80 -3.03
C MET A 271 -6.43 -19.03 -4.00
N PRO A 272 -6.45 -20.08 -4.85
CA PRO A 272 -5.27 -20.48 -5.66
C PRO A 272 -4.76 -19.38 -6.59
N GLU A 273 -5.67 -18.55 -7.13
CA GLU A 273 -5.30 -17.40 -7.95
C GLU A 273 -4.40 -16.43 -7.19
N LEU A 274 -4.73 -16.13 -5.93
CA LEU A 274 -3.97 -15.19 -5.11
C LEU A 274 -2.67 -15.83 -4.62
N THR A 275 -2.66 -17.12 -4.32
CA THR A 275 -1.41 -17.85 -4.04
C THR A 275 -0.44 -17.77 -5.22
N ALA A 276 -0.93 -17.94 -6.45
CA ALA A 276 -0.08 -17.80 -7.64
C ALA A 276 0.47 -16.37 -7.82
N ARG A 277 -0.29 -15.34 -7.42
CA ARG A 277 0.19 -13.96 -7.38
C ARG A 277 1.30 -13.78 -6.34
N ASP A 278 1.12 -14.32 -5.15
CA ASP A 278 2.14 -14.28 -4.09
C ASP A 278 3.42 -15.02 -4.50
N GLU A 279 3.31 -16.16 -5.18
CA GLU A 279 4.49 -16.87 -5.70
C GLU A 279 5.29 -16.04 -6.71
N LYS A 280 4.61 -15.35 -7.64
CA LYS A 280 5.26 -14.42 -8.58
C LYS A 280 5.92 -13.26 -7.83
N LEU A 281 5.22 -12.66 -6.87
CA LEU A 281 5.71 -11.51 -6.10
C LEU A 281 6.95 -11.88 -5.27
N ALA A 282 6.98 -13.08 -4.68
CA ALA A 282 8.13 -13.58 -3.94
C ALA A 282 9.37 -13.67 -4.83
N VAL A 283 9.23 -14.19 -6.06
CA VAL A 283 10.33 -14.24 -7.04
C VAL A 283 10.80 -12.82 -7.39
N TRP A 284 9.87 -11.92 -7.73
CA TRP A 284 10.24 -10.53 -8.07
C TRP A 284 10.95 -9.80 -6.93
N LEU A 285 10.53 -9.98 -5.68
CA LEU A 285 11.16 -9.37 -4.51
C LEU A 285 12.51 -9.97 -4.16
N ARG A 286 12.72 -11.26 -4.43
CA ARG A 286 13.99 -11.94 -4.25
C ARG A 286 15.01 -11.49 -5.29
N ASP A 287 14.60 -11.30 -6.54
CA ASP A 287 15.48 -10.94 -7.65
C ASP A 287 15.73 -9.40 -7.73
N LEU A 288 14.95 -8.59 -7.00
CA LEU A 288 15.05 -7.13 -7.00
C LEU A 288 16.43 -6.57 -6.61
N PRO A 289 17.17 -7.13 -5.63
CA PRO A 289 18.52 -6.68 -5.31
C PRO A 289 19.50 -6.75 -6.49
N ASP A 290 19.38 -7.77 -7.34
CA ASP A 290 20.23 -7.93 -8.52
C ASP A 290 19.93 -6.82 -9.54
N LYS A 291 18.64 -6.46 -9.69
CA LYS A 291 18.24 -5.30 -10.51
C LYS A 291 18.77 -3.98 -9.95
N TRP A 292 18.83 -3.82 -8.62
CA TRP A 292 19.40 -2.61 -8.02
C TRP A 292 20.90 -2.47 -8.30
N GLN A 293 21.63 -3.58 -8.32
CA GLN A 293 23.07 -3.60 -8.61
C GLN A 293 23.40 -3.20 -10.05
N GLN A 294 22.45 -3.32 -10.98
CA GLN A 294 22.63 -2.90 -12.37
C GLN A 294 22.69 -1.37 -12.54
N SER A 295 22.27 -0.58 -11.54
CA SER A 295 22.37 0.88 -11.56
C SER A 295 23.05 1.42 -10.30
N ASN A 296 24.22 2.04 -10.48
CA ASN A 296 24.96 2.69 -9.39
C ASN A 296 24.12 3.75 -8.67
N LYS A 297 23.24 4.46 -9.39
CA LYS A 297 22.34 5.47 -8.82
C LYS A 297 21.32 4.85 -7.88
N VAL A 298 20.75 3.71 -8.27
CA VAL A 298 19.77 2.97 -7.45
C VAL A 298 20.47 2.38 -6.24
N THR A 299 21.61 1.71 -6.43
CA THR A 299 22.42 1.17 -5.33
C THR A 299 22.76 2.23 -4.29
N ALA A 300 23.27 3.39 -4.71
CA ALA A 300 23.59 4.50 -3.82
C ALA A 300 22.35 5.04 -3.09
N PHE A 301 21.18 5.07 -3.76
CA PHE A 301 19.93 5.46 -3.13
C PHE A 301 19.49 4.48 -2.04
N ILE A 302 19.54 3.16 -2.31
CA ILE A 302 19.16 2.11 -1.35
C ILE A 302 20.08 2.14 -0.12
N GLN A 303 21.39 2.28 -0.31
CA GLN A 303 22.34 2.43 0.79
C GLN A 303 22.03 3.66 1.67
N LYS A 304 21.63 4.77 1.05
CA LYS A 304 21.21 5.99 1.78
C LYS A 304 19.83 5.86 2.42
N LYS A 305 19.00 4.94 1.96
CA LYS A 305 17.59 4.75 2.38
C LYS A 305 17.33 3.27 2.72
N PRO A 306 17.94 2.75 3.81
CA PRO A 306 17.85 1.33 4.16
C PRO A 306 16.41 0.84 4.42
N LYS A 307 15.48 1.77 4.71
CA LYS A 307 14.04 1.48 4.79
C LYS A 307 13.50 0.79 3.52
N VAL A 308 14.02 1.09 2.33
CA VAL A 308 13.52 0.51 1.07
C VAL A 308 13.87 -0.98 0.99
N ASP A 309 15.10 -1.36 1.35
CA ASP A 309 15.49 -2.78 1.41
C ASP A 309 14.82 -3.51 2.58
N ALA A 310 14.63 -2.85 3.72
CA ALA A 310 13.84 -3.41 4.82
C ALA A 310 12.38 -3.67 4.42
N MET A 311 11.75 -2.78 3.62
CA MET A 311 10.41 -3.00 3.05
C MET A 311 10.39 -4.19 2.10
N ARG A 312 11.42 -4.33 1.24
CA ARG A 312 11.57 -5.49 0.35
C ARG A 312 11.66 -6.79 1.12
N GLN A 313 12.55 -6.87 2.11
CA GLN A 313 12.73 -8.06 2.97
C GLN A 313 11.43 -8.42 3.69
N MET A 314 10.78 -7.44 4.32
CA MET A 314 9.51 -7.63 5.02
C MET A 314 8.41 -8.10 4.07
N GLY A 315 8.27 -7.46 2.89
CA GLY A 315 7.32 -7.89 1.87
C GLY A 315 7.57 -9.33 1.43
N LEU A 316 8.82 -9.71 1.21
CA LEU A 316 9.21 -11.06 0.80
C LEU A 316 8.83 -12.10 1.86
N ILE A 317 9.18 -11.85 3.13
CA ILE A 317 8.82 -12.73 4.25
C ILE A 317 7.30 -12.88 4.34
N MET A 318 6.55 -11.77 4.29
CA MET A 318 5.09 -11.81 4.39
C MET A 318 4.43 -12.59 3.25
N THR A 319 4.89 -12.38 2.02
CA THR A 319 4.41 -13.11 0.84
C THR A 319 4.76 -14.60 0.94
N LEU A 320 5.97 -14.96 1.35
CA LEU A 320 6.37 -16.36 1.52
C LEU A 320 5.61 -17.05 2.65
N VAL A 321 5.26 -16.34 3.73
CA VAL A 321 4.38 -16.85 4.78
C VAL A 321 2.97 -17.12 4.24
N ASN A 322 2.42 -16.26 3.37
CA ASN A 322 1.13 -16.54 2.72
C ASN A 322 1.20 -17.77 1.81
N VAL A 323 2.28 -17.92 1.03
CA VAL A 323 2.50 -19.12 0.19
C VAL A 323 2.60 -20.35 1.07
N PHE A 324 3.36 -20.29 2.16
CA PHE A 324 3.52 -21.39 3.11
C PHE A 324 2.18 -21.81 3.72
N ASP A 325 1.36 -20.85 4.17
CA ASP A 325 0.01 -21.12 4.69
C ASP A 325 -0.85 -21.79 3.61
N ALA A 326 -0.87 -21.26 2.38
CA ALA A 326 -1.59 -21.85 1.26
C ALA A 326 -1.16 -23.30 0.96
N ARG A 327 0.14 -23.63 1.12
CA ARG A 327 0.65 -25.00 0.95
C ARG A 327 0.15 -25.94 2.04
N ILE A 328 0.03 -25.47 3.29
CA ILE A 328 -0.59 -26.24 4.38
C ILE A 328 -2.06 -26.52 4.05
N TRP A 329 -2.82 -25.49 3.67
CA TRP A 329 -4.24 -25.62 3.34
C TRP A 329 -4.49 -26.54 2.13
N ALA A 330 -3.62 -26.48 1.13
CA ALA A 330 -3.65 -27.36 -0.02
C ALA A 330 -3.13 -28.79 0.26
N ARG A 331 -2.68 -29.09 1.48
CA ARG A 331 -2.04 -30.38 1.86
C ARG A 331 -0.83 -30.72 0.99
N HIS A 332 -0.13 -29.69 0.54
CA HIS A 332 1.08 -29.80 -0.29
C HIS A 332 2.34 -29.33 0.45
N PHE A 333 2.25 -29.08 1.75
CA PHE A 333 3.40 -28.72 2.56
C PHE A 333 4.43 -29.86 2.57
N ASP A 334 5.67 -29.52 2.24
CA ASP A 334 6.80 -30.43 2.29
C ASP A 334 8.07 -29.68 2.73
N CYS A 335 8.92 -30.33 3.53
CA CYS A 335 10.15 -29.72 4.04
C CYS A 335 11.21 -29.45 2.95
N SER A 336 11.06 -30.02 1.76
CA SER A 336 11.88 -29.76 0.57
C SER A 336 11.29 -28.70 -0.37
N ASP A 337 10.16 -28.09 -0.03
CA ASP A 337 9.57 -27.01 -0.85
C ASP A 337 10.56 -25.83 -0.99
N LYS A 338 10.81 -25.43 -2.24
CA LYS A 338 11.72 -24.32 -2.56
C LYS A 338 11.34 -23.01 -1.84
N TYR A 339 10.05 -22.77 -1.60
CA TYR A 339 9.57 -21.55 -0.94
C TYR A 339 9.93 -21.54 0.55
N LEU A 340 10.04 -22.70 1.21
CA LEU A 340 10.60 -22.78 2.56
C LEU A 340 12.09 -22.39 2.55
N GLY A 341 12.85 -22.83 1.54
CA GLY A 341 14.21 -22.37 1.30
C GLY A 341 14.29 -20.85 1.16
N TYR A 342 13.44 -20.26 0.31
CA TYR A 342 13.39 -18.81 0.13
C TYR A 342 13.02 -18.08 1.42
N LEU A 343 12.11 -18.62 2.25
CA LEU A 343 11.71 -18.02 3.52
C LEU A 343 12.86 -18.01 4.52
N ARG A 344 13.59 -19.13 4.59
CA ARG A 344 14.78 -19.26 5.43
C ARG A 344 15.83 -18.21 5.05
N ASP A 345 16.13 -18.10 3.76
CA ASP A 345 17.13 -17.14 3.26
C ASP A 345 16.68 -15.70 3.49
N ALA A 346 15.41 -15.39 3.24
CA ALA A 346 14.85 -14.06 3.48
C ALA A 346 14.90 -13.66 4.96
N ARG A 347 14.58 -14.59 5.89
CA ARG A 347 14.68 -14.34 7.34
C ARG A 347 16.13 -14.20 7.79
N ARG A 348 17.05 -15.03 7.27
CA ARG A 348 18.49 -14.90 7.55
C ARG A 348 18.98 -13.51 7.15
N GLU A 349 18.66 -13.11 5.93
CA GLU A 349 19.04 -11.81 5.39
C GLU A 349 18.45 -10.64 6.20
N PHE A 350 17.20 -10.78 6.68
CA PHE A 350 16.53 -9.78 7.50
C PHE A 350 17.11 -9.68 8.91
N VAL A 351 17.57 -10.78 9.51
CA VAL A 351 18.05 -10.81 10.90
C VAL A 351 19.56 -10.59 11.00
N ASP A 352 20.33 -11.18 10.09
CA ASP A 352 21.79 -11.20 10.14
C ASP A 352 22.41 -10.16 9.18
N GLY A 353 21.64 -9.71 8.18
CA GLY A 353 22.12 -8.82 7.12
C GLY A 353 22.74 -9.57 5.92
N ARG A 354 23.47 -8.84 5.06
CA ARG A 354 24.16 -9.40 3.88
C ARG A 354 25.66 -9.28 4.02
N GLY A 355 26.36 -10.43 4.07
CA GLY A 355 27.81 -10.46 4.27
C GLY A 355 28.19 -9.79 5.59
N ASN A 356 29.00 -8.73 5.52
CA ASN A 356 29.44 -7.97 6.70
C ASN A 356 28.58 -6.73 6.99
N SER A 357 27.48 -6.51 6.24
CA SER A 357 26.60 -5.36 6.45
C SER A 357 25.50 -5.71 7.46
N PRO A 358 25.21 -4.82 8.43
CA PRO A 358 24.13 -5.06 9.40
C PRO A 358 22.76 -5.11 8.71
N PRO A 359 21.72 -5.65 9.36
CA PRO A 359 20.37 -5.69 8.82
C PRO A 359 19.84 -4.32 8.40
N SER A 360 19.17 -4.26 7.24
CA SER A 360 18.62 -3.02 6.69
C SER A 360 17.61 -2.35 7.62
N TRP A 361 16.82 -3.13 8.37
CA TRP A 361 15.86 -2.56 9.33
C TRP A 361 16.55 -1.88 10.52
N ASP A 362 17.68 -2.42 11.01
CA ASP A 362 18.41 -1.82 12.13
C ASP A 362 19.11 -0.51 11.73
N GLN A 363 19.52 -0.39 10.47
CA GLN A 363 20.09 0.84 9.91
C GLN A 363 19.07 1.99 9.75
N MET A 364 17.78 1.76 9.98
CA MET A 364 16.74 2.79 9.83
C MET A 364 16.85 3.87 10.91
N GLN A 365 16.72 5.13 10.49
CA GLN A 365 16.70 6.29 11.40
C GLN A 365 15.48 6.29 12.34
N ASN A 366 14.32 5.85 11.85
CA ASN A 366 13.11 5.75 12.67
C ASN A 366 13.07 4.38 13.38
N LYS A 367 13.56 4.35 14.62
CA LYS A 367 13.64 3.12 15.43
C LYS A 367 12.27 2.53 15.79
N GLN A 368 11.21 3.34 15.86
CA GLN A 368 9.85 2.82 16.07
C GLN A 368 9.36 2.04 14.83
N THR A 369 9.60 2.56 13.63
CA THR A 369 9.29 1.82 12.39
C THR A 369 10.15 0.57 12.26
N ALA A 370 11.44 0.65 12.62
CA ALA A 370 12.35 -0.51 12.63
C ALA A 370 11.84 -1.63 13.55
N LYS A 371 11.44 -1.27 14.79
CA LYS A 371 10.81 -2.20 15.72
C LYS A 371 9.55 -2.83 15.12
N MET A 372 8.65 -2.01 14.58
CA MET A 372 7.42 -2.51 13.94
C MET A 372 7.69 -3.51 12.81
N PHE A 373 8.75 -3.29 12.02
CA PHE A 373 9.13 -4.23 10.95
C PHE A 373 9.57 -5.57 11.54
N TYR A 374 10.40 -5.55 12.58
CA TYR A 374 10.81 -6.77 13.28
C TYR A 374 9.61 -7.50 13.91
N GLU A 375 8.71 -6.77 14.57
CA GLU A 375 7.51 -7.35 15.17
C GLU A 375 6.66 -8.07 14.12
N ILE A 376 6.45 -7.47 12.95
CA ILE A 376 5.63 -8.11 11.91
C ILE A 376 6.34 -9.31 11.28
N ALA A 377 7.64 -9.18 10.98
CA ALA A 377 8.40 -10.20 10.27
C ALA A 377 8.76 -11.42 11.13
N ILE A 378 8.99 -11.22 12.44
CA ILE A 378 9.51 -12.26 13.35
C ILE A 378 8.48 -12.61 14.44
N ASN A 379 7.89 -11.61 15.10
CA ASN A 379 7.09 -11.82 16.30
C ASN A 379 5.58 -11.93 16.07
N SER A 380 5.10 -11.72 14.84
CA SER A 380 3.67 -11.88 14.57
C SER A 380 3.25 -13.34 14.79
N ASP A 381 2.00 -13.55 15.22
CA ASP A 381 1.48 -14.90 15.51
C ASP A 381 1.72 -15.87 14.35
N ILE A 382 1.55 -15.41 13.11
CA ILE A 382 1.77 -16.21 11.90
C ILE A 382 3.26 -16.48 11.63
N ALA A 383 4.16 -15.53 11.89
CA ALA A 383 5.60 -15.73 11.73
C ALA A 383 6.15 -16.73 12.76
N ARG A 384 5.66 -16.65 14.00
CA ARG A 384 5.96 -17.62 15.07
C ARG A 384 5.36 -19.00 14.78
N PHE A 385 4.12 -19.04 14.28
CA PHE A 385 3.50 -20.30 13.82
C PHE A 385 4.34 -20.97 12.75
N THR A 386 4.73 -20.22 11.72
CA THR A 386 5.54 -20.74 10.62
C THR A 386 6.88 -21.29 11.15
N ASN A 387 7.56 -20.55 12.03
CA ASN A 387 8.79 -21.03 12.67
C ASN A 387 8.57 -22.30 13.51
N PHE A 388 7.47 -22.37 14.26
CA PHE A 388 7.14 -23.55 15.06
C PHE A 388 6.90 -24.78 14.20
N ILE A 389 6.16 -24.65 13.09
CA ILE A 389 5.91 -25.76 12.17
C ILE A 389 7.22 -26.25 11.55
N THR A 390 8.08 -25.35 11.09
CA THR A 390 9.36 -25.73 10.46
C THR A 390 10.31 -26.37 11.48
N GLU A 391 10.41 -25.82 12.68
CA GLU A 391 11.18 -26.39 13.80
C GLU A 391 10.69 -27.83 14.11
N LYS A 392 9.38 -28.02 14.22
CA LYS A 392 8.80 -29.30 14.65
C LYS A 392 8.76 -30.38 13.56
N LYS A 393 8.41 -30.02 12.33
CA LYS A 393 8.23 -30.98 11.23
C LYS A 393 9.49 -31.18 10.42
N CYS A 394 10.29 -30.11 10.24
CA CYS A 394 11.49 -30.16 9.41
C CYS A 394 12.79 -30.23 10.23
N GLY A 395 12.72 -30.04 11.55
CA GLY A 395 13.91 -30.02 12.41
C GLY A 395 14.80 -28.78 12.17
N ASP A 396 14.24 -27.74 11.57
CA ASP A 396 14.99 -26.58 11.07
C ASP A 396 14.28 -25.28 11.46
N PRO A 397 14.69 -24.63 12.56
CA PRO A 397 14.11 -23.36 12.99
C PRO A 397 14.49 -22.24 12.01
N LEU A 398 13.54 -21.35 11.75
CA LEU A 398 13.77 -20.17 10.92
C LEU A 398 14.59 -19.12 11.68
N PRO A 399 15.48 -18.37 11.00
CA PRO A 399 16.28 -17.31 11.61
C PRO A 399 15.44 -16.21 12.28
N GLY A 400 15.94 -15.65 13.37
CA GLY A 400 15.30 -14.57 14.13
C GLY A 400 14.84 -15.00 15.51
N GLU A 401 15.26 -14.25 16.53
CA GLU A 401 14.87 -14.48 17.92
C GLU A 401 13.46 -13.94 18.16
N GLU A 402 12.56 -14.82 18.61
CA GLU A 402 11.19 -14.45 18.97
C GLU A 402 11.20 -13.70 20.32
N ASP A 403 10.64 -12.50 20.35
CA ASP A 403 10.46 -11.75 21.58
C ASP A 403 9.32 -12.38 22.39
N MET A 404 9.68 -13.11 23.45
CA MET A 404 8.72 -13.76 24.33
C MET A 404 8.43 -12.97 25.61
N ARG A 405 8.80 -11.68 25.67
CA ARG A 405 8.62 -10.84 26.87
C ARG A 405 7.17 -10.63 27.27
N GLU A 406 6.23 -10.72 26.34
CA GLU A 406 4.81 -10.66 26.67
C GLU A 406 4.35 -11.82 27.58
N PHE A 407 5.13 -12.91 27.62
CA PHE A 407 4.92 -14.06 28.51
C PHE A 407 5.82 -14.02 29.75
N GLN A 408 6.72 -13.04 29.88
CA GLN A 408 7.57 -12.91 31.07
C GLN A 408 6.73 -12.45 32.28
N GLY A 409 6.86 -13.19 33.38
CA GLY A 409 6.07 -12.97 34.59
C GLY A 409 4.77 -13.78 34.64
N GLU A 410 4.44 -14.52 33.59
CA GLU A 410 3.42 -15.56 33.67
C GLU A 410 3.96 -16.78 34.43
N SER A 411 3.07 -17.56 35.05
CA SER A 411 3.44 -18.77 35.80
C SER A 411 3.88 -19.94 34.90
N ILE A 412 4.02 -19.71 33.60
CA ILE A 412 4.26 -20.72 32.56
C ILE A 412 5.53 -20.38 31.80
N SER A 413 6.25 -21.39 31.29
CA SER A 413 7.44 -21.12 30.51
C SER A 413 7.08 -20.41 29.21
N PRO A 414 7.94 -19.50 28.68
CA PRO A 414 7.72 -18.87 27.38
C PRO A 414 7.42 -19.87 26.25
N ARG A 415 8.05 -21.05 26.29
CA ARG A 415 7.84 -22.13 25.33
C ARG A 415 6.43 -22.70 25.40
N ASP A 416 5.91 -22.90 26.61
CA ASP A 416 4.55 -23.41 26.80
C ASP A 416 3.51 -22.35 26.43
N ALA A 417 3.79 -21.08 26.73
CA ALA A 417 2.96 -19.95 26.31
C ALA A 417 2.87 -19.85 24.78
N ARG A 418 4.00 -20.00 24.08
CA ARG A 418 4.05 -20.10 22.60
C ARG A 418 3.12 -21.19 22.10
N LYS A 419 3.28 -22.42 22.60
CA LYS A 419 2.45 -23.56 22.19
C LYS A 419 0.96 -23.30 22.42
N MET A 420 0.59 -22.75 23.58
CA MET A 420 -0.78 -22.38 23.90
C MET A 420 -1.36 -21.39 22.88
N VAL A 421 -0.64 -20.31 22.59
CA VAL A 421 -1.06 -19.31 21.60
C VAL A 421 -1.23 -19.94 20.22
N LEU A 422 -0.25 -20.75 19.78
CA LEU A 422 -0.30 -21.39 18.47
C LEU A 422 -1.45 -22.40 18.35
N ARG A 423 -1.73 -23.16 19.40
CA ARG A 423 -2.87 -24.09 19.44
C ARG A 423 -4.21 -23.36 19.36
N ASN A 424 -4.35 -22.25 20.08
CA ASN A 424 -5.58 -21.46 20.08
C ASN A 424 -5.79 -20.72 18.76
N LEU A 425 -4.71 -20.22 18.17
CA LEU A 425 -4.75 -19.40 16.96
C LEU A 425 -4.60 -20.19 15.65
N PHE A 426 -4.18 -21.45 15.66
CA PHE A 426 -3.98 -22.25 14.43
C PHE A 426 -4.40 -23.74 14.55
N PRO A 427 -5.55 -24.06 15.16
CA PRO A 427 -5.93 -25.46 15.41
C PRO A 427 -6.21 -26.26 14.12
N TYR A 428 -6.66 -25.59 13.05
CA TYR A 428 -7.01 -26.24 11.79
C TYR A 428 -5.74 -26.60 11.01
N GLU A 429 -4.80 -25.67 10.94
CA GLU A 429 -3.51 -25.82 10.30
C GLU A 429 -2.69 -26.93 10.98
N LEU A 430 -2.66 -26.97 12.32
CA LEU A 430 -2.04 -28.07 13.08
C LEU A 430 -2.68 -29.43 12.75
N ARG A 431 -4.01 -29.48 12.60
CA ARG A 431 -4.73 -30.71 12.22
C ARG A 431 -4.41 -31.14 10.80
N LEU A 432 -4.39 -30.20 9.85
CA LEU A 432 -4.01 -30.46 8.45
C LEU A 432 -2.58 -31.02 8.35
N MET A 433 -1.70 -30.55 9.23
CA MET A 433 -0.31 -31.01 9.34
C MET A 433 -0.14 -32.33 10.11
N GLY A 434 -1.22 -32.94 10.59
CA GLY A 434 -1.16 -34.17 11.40
C GLY A 434 -0.35 -33.99 12.69
N MET A 435 -0.45 -32.83 13.34
CA MET A 435 0.19 -32.52 14.62
C MET A 435 -0.77 -32.76 15.77
N THR A 436 -1.32 -33.98 15.85
CA THR A 436 -2.27 -34.36 16.91
C THR A 436 -1.61 -34.32 18.28
N ASP A 437 -0.31 -34.65 18.36
CA ASP A 437 0.50 -34.54 19.56
C ASP A 437 0.45 -33.11 20.14
N VAL A 438 0.59 -32.07 19.32
CA VAL A 438 0.51 -30.67 19.78
C VAL A 438 -0.92 -30.27 20.19
N LEU A 439 -1.92 -30.87 19.55
CA LEU A 439 -3.34 -30.62 19.85
C LEU A 439 -3.83 -31.39 21.09
N GLU A 440 -3.17 -32.48 21.47
CA GLU A 440 -3.56 -33.36 22.58
C GLU A 440 -2.65 -33.21 23.80
N GLU A 441 -1.43 -32.68 23.62
CA GLU A 441 -0.51 -32.35 24.71
C GLU A 441 -1.22 -31.46 25.73
N LYS A 442 -1.07 -31.81 27.01
CA LYS A 442 -1.55 -30.96 28.10
C LYS A 442 -0.95 -29.59 27.96
N TYR A 443 -1.75 -28.56 28.20
CA TYR A 443 -1.31 -27.18 28.04
C TYR A 443 -1.89 -26.32 29.14
N TRP A 444 -1.21 -25.23 29.43
CA TRP A 444 -1.74 -24.21 30.32
C TRP A 444 -2.87 -23.47 29.61
N THR A 445 -4.00 -23.30 30.27
CA THR A 445 -5.03 -22.34 29.85
C THR A 445 -5.16 -21.26 30.89
N LYS A 446 -5.40 -20.02 30.44
CA LYS A 446 -5.74 -18.91 31.32
C LYS A 446 -7.17 -19.07 31.82
N THR A 447 -7.36 -18.99 33.13
CA THR A 447 -8.66 -18.98 33.82
C THR A 447 -8.83 -17.68 34.60
N VAL A 448 -10.00 -17.51 35.20
CA VAL A 448 -10.27 -16.37 36.11
C VAL A 448 -9.38 -16.43 37.38
N HIS A 449 -8.84 -17.61 37.70
CA HIS A 449 -8.07 -17.86 38.92
C HIS A 449 -6.56 -18.05 38.68
N GLY A 450 -6.07 -17.86 37.45
CA GLY A 450 -4.66 -18.06 37.10
C GLY A 450 -4.49 -18.91 35.85
N TYR A 451 -3.51 -19.81 35.85
CA TYR A 451 -3.32 -20.79 34.78
C TYR A 451 -3.55 -22.19 35.33
N GLU A 452 -4.25 -23.04 34.58
CA GLU A 452 -4.45 -24.45 34.91
C GLU A 452 -4.02 -25.36 33.75
N TRP A 453 -3.57 -26.58 34.05
CA TRP A 453 -3.33 -27.60 33.03
C TRP A 453 -4.66 -28.13 32.52
N ARG A 454 -4.87 -28.11 31.20
CA ARG A 454 -5.97 -28.79 30.51
C ARG A 454 -5.47 -29.87 29.58
#